data_AF-A0A7Y5NUZ3-F1
#
_entry.id   AF-A0A7Y5NUZ3-F1
#
_cell.length_a   1.000
_cell.length_b   1.000
_cell.length_c   1.000
_cell.angle_alpha   90.00
_cell.angle_beta   90.00
_cell.angle_gamma   90.00
#
_symmetry.space_group_name_H-M   'P 1'
#
loop_
_entity.id
_entity.type
_entity.pdbx_description
1 polymer ?
#
loop_
_entity_poly.entity_id
_entity_poly.type
_entity_poly.pdbx_seq_one_letter_code
_entity_poly.pdbx_strand_id
1 'polypeptide(L)'
;MTTRMLALSFAMVLAGCGPTVEGICNALEECGPNDCGAETCPPVGGDCEPDGEDLEELARENECDDEMDAYMECLDFAGCGWRAQCGVQRDRIDECVGGLPE
;
A
#
# COMPACT_ATOMS: atom_id res chain seq x y z
N MET A 1 48.54 -12.74 24.97
CA MET A 1 47.76 -11.99 23.96
C MET A 1 46.93 -13.01 23.19
N THR A 2 45.65 -13.17 23.53
CA THR A 2 44.74 -14.08 22.84
C THR A 2 43.44 -13.34 22.60
N THR A 3 43.36 -12.73 21.42
CA THR A 3 42.26 -11.90 20.95
C THR A 3 41.02 -12.77 20.73
N ARG A 4 39.97 -12.50 21.51
CA ARG A 4 38.63 -13.10 21.32
C ARG A 4 38.01 -12.50 20.06
N MET A 5 37.82 -13.31 19.02
CA MET A 5 36.96 -12.95 17.88
C MET A 5 35.51 -13.18 18.28
N LEU A 6 34.79 -12.10 18.58
CA LEU A 6 33.33 -12.08 18.68
C LEU A 6 32.78 -12.06 17.25
N ALA A 7 32.29 -13.21 16.78
CA ALA A 7 31.51 -13.30 15.56
C ALA A 7 30.10 -12.74 15.85
N LEU A 8 29.83 -11.54 15.36
CA LEU A 8 28.53 -10.89 15.44
C LEU A 8 27.70 -11.34 14.23
N SER A 9 26.92 -12.41 14.39
CA SER A 9 25.96 -12.85 13.38
C SER A 9 24.74 -11.93 13.42
N PHE A 10 24.72 -10.93 12.54
CA PHE A 10 23.60 -10.02 12.36
C PHE A 10 22.55 -10.69 11.45
N ALA A 11 21.68 -11.50 12.03
CA ALA A 11 20.50 -12.02 11.35
C ALA A 11 19.43 -10.91 11.32
N MET A 12 19.44 -10.06 10.29
CA MET A 12 18.30 -9.20 9.96
C MET A 12 17.20 -10.05 9.36
N VAL A 13 16.29 -10.51 10.21
CA VAL A 13 14.96 -10.94 9.78
C VAL A 13 14.17 -9.65 9.55
N LEU A 14 14.16 -9.15 8.32
CA LEU A 14 13.18 -8.17 7.87
C LEU A 14 11.86 -8.93 7.69
N ALA A 15 11.17 -9.19 8.79
CA ALA A 15 9.74 -9.45 8.72
C ALA A 15 9.12 -8.13 8.26
N GLY A 16 8.72 -8.08 6.99
CA GLY A 16 8.14 -6.89 6.38
C GLY A 16 6.83 -6.54 7.07
N CYS A 17 6.87 -5.52 7.93
CA CYS A 17 5.68 -4.79 8.34
C CYS A 17 5.31 -3.83 7.20
N GLY A 18 4.90 -4.37 6.05
CA GLY A 18 4.27 -3.56 5.00
C GLY A 18 2.87 -3.14 5.44
N PRO A 19 2.33 -2.04 4.88
CA PRO A 19 0.94 -1.66 5.12
C PRO A 19 0.01 -2.75 4.58
N THR A 20 -1.06 -3.06 5.32
CA THR A 20 -2.09 -4.04 4.90
C THR A 20 -3.30 -3.33 4.31
N VAL A 21 -4.06 -4.03 3.45
CA VAL A 21 -5.32 -3.50 2.87
C VAL A 21 -6.26 -3.02 3.98
N GLU A 22 -6.52 -3.86 4.99
CA GLU A 22 -7.34 -3.49 6.16
C GLU A 22 -6.83 -2.23 6.86
N GLY A 23 -5.51 -2.11 7.07
CA GLY A 23 -4.90 -0.97 7.75
C GLY A 23 -5.07 0.34 6.97
N ILE A 24 -4.87 0.29 5.65
CA ILE A 24 -5.05 1.44 4.76
C ILE A 24 -6.53 1.82 4.69
N CYS A 25 -7.44 0.87 4.51
CA CYS A 25 -8.87 1.14 4.43
C CYS A 25 -9.41 1.78 5.70
N ASN A 26 -9.00 1.27 6.87
CA ASN A 26 -9.37 1.86 8.15
C ASN A 26 -8.85 3.30 8.28
N ALA A 27 -7.57 3.54 7.94
CA ALA A 27 -7.00 4.89 7.96
C ALA A 27 -7.72 5.85 7.00
N LEU A 28 -8.18 5.36 5.85
CA LEU A 28 -8.90 6.16 4.86
C LEU A 28 -10.38 6.36 5.21
N GLU A 29 -10.99 5.50 6.02
CA GLU A 29 -12.37 5.66 6.51
C GLU A 29 -12.49 6.88 7.44
N GLU A 30 -11.41 7.19 8.17
CA GLU A 30 -11.34 8.38 9.03
C GLU A 30 -11.21 9.70 8.24
N CYS A 31 -10.99 9.65 6.93
CA CYS A 31 -10.87 10.84 6.10
C CYS A 31 -12.21 11.58 5.96
N GLY A 32 -12.24 12.80 6.47
CA GLY A 32 -13.33 13.73 6.31
C GLY A 32 -13.25 14.54 5.01
N PRO A 33 -14.32 15.31 4.71
CA PRO A 33 -14.42 16.08 3.46
C PRO A 33 -13.38 17.19 3.29
N ASN A 34 -12.61 17.53 4.33
CA ASN A 34 -11.58 18.57 4.31
C ASN A 34 -10.15 18.03 4.42
N ASP A 35 -9.96 16.71 4.56
CA ASP A 35 -8.64 16.12 4.83
C ASP A 35 -7.82 15.90 3.55
N CYS A 36 -8.41 16.18 2.38
CA CYS A 36 -7.79 16.03 1.05
C CYS A 36 -7.34 17.36 0.42
N GLY A 37 -7.20 18.41 1.23
CA GLY A 37 -6.75 19.71 0.75
C GLY A 37 -7.80 20.42 -0.09
N ALA A 38 -7.51 20.65 -1.39
CA ALA A 38 -8.35 21.46 -2.27
C ALA A 38 -9.55 20.71 -2.87
N GLU A 39 -9.61 19.39 -2.70
CA GLU A 39 -10.67 18.53 -3.25
C GLU A 39 -11.47 17.88 -2.12
N THR A 40 -12.78 17.73 -2.30
CA THR A 40 -13.59 16.89 -1.41
C THR A 40 -13.22 15.43 -1.64
N CYS A 41 -12.69 14.77 -0.62
CA CYS A 41 -12.69 13.31 -0.58
C CYS A 41 -14.00 12.81 0.02
N PRO A 42 -14.85 12.13 -0.77
CA PRO A 42 -15.69 11.13 -0.14
C PRO A 42 -14.78 10.10 0.57
N PRO A 43 -15.18 9.64 1.77
CA PRO A 43 -14.50 8.54 2.44
C PRO A 43 -14.42 7.33 1.51
N VAL A 44 -13.46 6.46 1.75
CA VAL A 44 -13.45 5.16 1.07
C VAL A 44 -14.77 4.45 1.38
N GLY A 45 -15.35 3.83 0.35
CA GLY A 45 -16.63 3.14 0.46
C GLY A 45 -16.50 1.85 1.27
N GLY A 46 -17.64 1.21 1.55
CA GLY A 46 -17.67 -0.09 2.23
C GLY A 46 -16.98 -1.22 1.46
N ASP A 47 -16.66 -0.98 0.18
CA ASP A 47 -16.01 -1.93 -0.72
C ASP A 47 -14.47 -1.83 -0.69
N CYS A 48 -13.89 -0.91 0.11
CA CYS A 48 -12.43 -0.69 0.15
C CYS A 48 -11.62 -1.96 0.42
N GLU A 49 -12.01 -2.74 1.44
CA GLU A 49 -11.29 -3.95 1.83
C GLU A 49 -11.48 -5.06 0.78
N PRO A 50 -12.70 -5.41 0.33
CA PRO A 50 -12.91 -6.31 -0.81
C PRO A 50 -12.13 -5.93 -2.07
N ASP A 51 -12.21 -4.68 -2.51
CA ASP A 51 -11.54 -4.21 -3.73
C ASP A 51 -10.01 -4.29 -3.59
N GLY A 52 -9.49 -4.01 -2.40
CA GLY A 52 -8.07 -4.10 -2.09
C GLY A 52 -7.57 -5.54 -2.04
N GLU A 53 -8.34 -6.47 -1.47
CA GLU A 53 -8.03 -7.90 -1.46
C GLU A 53 -8.08 -8.49 -2.88
N ASP A 54 -9.11 -8.14 -3.66
CA ASP A 54 -9.24 -8.54 -5.07
C ASP A 54 -8.06 -8.01 -5.91
N LEU A 55 -7.64 -6.76 -5.67
CA LEU A 55 -6.47 -6.19 -6.32
C LEU A 55 -5.17 -6.91 -5.93
N GLU A 56 -5.01 -7.28 -4.65
CA GLU A 56 -3.84 -8.04 -4.19
C GLU A 56 -3.80 -9.44 -4.83
N GLU A 57 -4.95 -10.10 -4.96
CA GLU A 57 -5.05 -11.39 -5.66
C GLU A 57 -4.71 -11.23 -7.14
N LEU A 58 -5.27 -10.24 -7.83
CA LEU A 58 -4.97 -9.94 -9.23
C LEU A 58 -3.49 -9.62 -9.45
N ALA A 59 -2.88 -8.84 -8.56
CA ALA A 59 -1.47 -8.51 -8.63
C ALA A 59 -0.61 -9.78 -8.52
N ARG A 60 -0.94 -10.66 -7.58
CA ARG A 60 -0.26 -11.94 -7.39
C ARG A 60 -0.42 -12.87 -8.59
N GLU A 61 -1.61 -12.93 -9.18
CA GLU A 61 -1.88 -13.75 -10.38
C GLU A 61 -1.12 -13.27 -11.63
N ASN A 62 -0.84 -11.96 -11.71
CA ASN A 62 -0.14 -11.33 -12.84
C ASN A 62 1.35 -11.04 -12.58
N GLU A 63 1.92 -11.52 -11.45
CA GLU A 63 3.31 -11.27 -11.06
C GLU A 63 3.64 -9.76 -10.92
N CYS A 64 2.67 -8.97 -10.43
CA CYS A 64 2.71 -7.51 -10.24
C CYS A 64 2.96 -7.09 -8.78
N ASP A 65 3.64 -7.92 -7.98
CA ASP A 65 3.85 -7.67 -6.55
C ASP A 65 4.57 -6.33 -6.29
N ASP A 66 5.52 -5.95 -7.15
CA ASP A 66 6.28 -4.70 -7.03
C ASP A 66 5.39 -3.46 -7.22
N GLU A 67 4.48 -3.48 -8.20
CA GLU A 67 3.51 -2.41 -8.44
C GLU A 67 2.49 -2.31 -7.31
N MET A 68 2.06 -3.45 -6.76
CA MET A 68 1.13 -3.51 -5.64
C MET A 68 1.76 -2.93 -4.38
N ASP A 69 2.97 -3.35 -4.04
CA ASP A 69 3.73 -2.82 -2.89
C ASP A 69 3.93 -1.30 -3.04
N ALA A 70 4.33 -0.82 -4.22
CA ALA A 70 4.51 0.60 -4.47
C ALA A 70 3.20 1.41 -4.33
N TYR A 71 2.07 0.81 -4.73
CA TYR A 71 0.76 1.44 -4.58
C TYR A 71 0.34 1.50 -3.11
N MET A 72 0.47 0.40 -2.38
CA MET A 72 0.18 0.31 -0.95
C MET A 72 1.04 1.27 -0.12
N GLU A 73 2.34 1.36 -0.40
CA GLU A 73 3.24 2.34 0.22
C GLU A 73 2.80 3.79 -0.05
N CYS A 74 2.34 4.07 -1.28
CA CYS A 74 1.84 5.41 -1.60
C CYS A 74 0.56 5.73 -0.82
N LEU A 75 -0.39 4.80 -0.77
CA LEU A 75 -1.64 4.98 -0.03
C LEU A 75 -1.38 5.23 1.46
N ASP A 76 -0.49 4.44 2.07
CA ASP A 76 -0.07 4.62 3.47
C ASP A 76 0.58 5.99 3.71
N PHE A 77 1.50 6.40 2.82
CA PHE A 77 2.19 7.69 2.95
C PHE A 77 1.27 8.90 2.70
N ALA A 78 0.42 8.82 1.68
CA ALA A 78 -0.42 9.93 1.25
C ALA A 78 -1.65 10.13 2.15
N GLY A 79 -2.11 9.08 2.82
CA GLY A 79 -3.32 9.08 3.65
C GLY A 79 -4.49 9.66 2.86
N CYS A 80 -5.24 10.59 3.46
CA CYS A 80 -6.40 11.21 2.81
C CYS A 80 -6.08 11.85 1.45
N GLY A 81 -4.87 12.38 1.24
CA GLY A 81 -4.48 12.99 -0.03
C GLY A 81 -4.17 11.99 -1.17
N TRP A 82 -4.43 10.69 -0.99
CA TRP A 82 -4.03 9.62 -1.91
C TRP A 82 -4.54 9.81 -3.35
N ARG A 83 -5.77 10.30 -3.54
CA ARG A 83 -6.34 10.47 -4.88
C ARG A 83 -5.51 11.38 -5.78
N ALA A 84 -4.92 12.43 -5.21
CA ALA A 84 -4.07 13.36 -5.94
C ALA A 84 -2.60 12.90 -6.02
N GLN A 85 -2.14 12.14 -5.03
CA GLN A 85 -0.72 11.81 -4.86
C GLN A 85 -0.32 10.46 -5.48
N CYS A 86 -1.23 9.49 -5.49
CA CYS A 86 -0.96 8.10 -5.88
C CYS A 86 -1.44 7.75 -7.28
N GLY A 87 -1.77 8.75 -8.12
CA GLY A 87 -2.24 8.52 -9.49
C GLY A 87 -1.24 7.72 -10.33
N VAL A 88 0.07 8.00 -10.20
CA VAL A 88 1.10 7.30 -10.96
C VAL A 88 1.19 5.82 -10.57
N GLN A 89 1.13 5.51 -9.28
CA GLN A 89 1.15 4.14 -8.78
C GLN A 89 -0.12 3.40 -9.16
N ARG A 90 -1.29 4.06 -9.05
CA ARG A 90 -2.57 3.53 -9.48
C ARG A 90 -2.57 3.16 -10.97
N ASP A 91 -2.06 4.04 -11.84
CA ASP A 91 -2.00 3.78 -13.27
C ASP A 91 -1.05 2.60 -13.60
N ARG A 92 0.04 2.44 -12.85
CA ARG A 92 0.98 1.33 -13.03
C ARG A 92 0.38 -0.02 -12.65
N ILE A 93 -0.28 -0.10 -11.48
CA ILE A 93 -0.92 -1.35 -11.08
C ILE A 93 -2.11 -1.67 -12.00
N ASP A 94 -2.89 -0.67 -12.43
CA ASP A 94 -3.95 -0.83 -13.44
C ASP A 94 -3.41 -1.42 -14.76
N GLU A 95 -2.30 -0.88 -15.28
CA GLU A 95 -1.64 -1.41 -16.47
C GLU A 95 -1.12 -2.84 -16.26
N CYS A 96 -0.57 -3.13 -15.07
CA CYS A 96 0.02 -4.42 -14.76
C CYS A 96 -1.03 -5.54 -14.65
N VAL A 97 -2.12 -5.31 -13.92
CA VAL A 97 -3.19 -6.32 -13.71
C VAL A 97 -4.19 -6.39 -14.87
N GLY A 98 -4.12 -5.46 -15.82
CA GLY A 98 -5.00 -5.41 -16.99
C GLY A 98 -6.37 -4.77 -16.73
N GLY A 99 -6.45 -3.90 -15.72
CA GLY A 99 -7.66 -3.18 -15.32
C GLY A 99 -8.01 -3.39 -13.83
N LEU A 100 -8.20 -2.29 -13.09
CA LEU A 100 -8.62 -2.34 -11.69
C LEU A 100 -10.05 -2.90 -11.50
N PRO A 101 -10.31 -3.59 -10.37
CA PRO A 101 -11.68 -3.91 -9.95
C PRO A 101 -12.53 -2.63 -9.74
N GLU A 102 -13.83 -2.70 -10.06
CA GLU A 102 -14.80 -1.59 -9.99
C GLU A 102 -15.68 -1.63 -8.74
#